data_AF-A0A5C5RK50-F1
#
_entry.id   AF-A0A5C5RK50-F1
#
_cell.length_a   1.000
_cell.length_b   1.000
_cell.length_c   1.000
_cell.angle_alpha   90.00
_cell.angle_beta   90.00
_cell.angle_gamma   90.00
#
_symmetry.space_group_name_H-M   'P 1'
#
loop_
_entity.id
_entity.type
_entity.pdbx_description
1 polymer ?
#
loop_
_entity_poly.entity_id
_entity_poly.type
_entity_poly.pdbx_seq_one_letter_code
_entity_poly.pdbx_strand_id
1 'polypeptide(L)' 'MIDSDAGPRRGRGSAVDRLPDELRIVLVLRILQGRSVADCAEVLLMTEDQVRLVQHRALSVLRAHLATP' A
#
# COMPACT_ATOMS: atom_id res chain seq x y z
N MET A 1 28.44 20.09 -2.98
CA MET A 1 28.40 20.05 -1.51
C MET A 1 27.06 20.62 -1.10
N ILE A 2 26.08 19.73 -0.96
CA ILE A 2 24.73 20.00 -0.42
C ILE A 2 24.56 18.88 0.59
N ASP A 3 24.24 19.24 1.82
CA ASP A 3 24.32 18.39 2.99
C ASP A 3 23.59 17.06 2.80
N SER A 4 24.40 16.01 2.83
CA SER A 4 24.01 14.62 2.88
C SER A 4 23.50 14.30 4.30
N ASP A 5 22.38 14.90 4.71
CA ASP A 5 21.67 14.49 5.92
C ASP A 5 20.62 13.43 5.60
N ALA A 6 21.13 12.22 5.33
CA ALA A 6 20.36 10.99 5.41
C ALA A 6 20.78 10.22 6.67
N GLY A 7 20.67 10.87 7.84
CA GLY A 7 20.58 10.13 9.09
C GLY A 7 19.50 9.05 8.98
N PRO A 8 19.67 7.87 9.61
CA PRO A 8 18.66 6.83 9.54
C PRO A 8 17.42 7.35 10.24
N ARG A 9 16.42 7.75 9.46
CA ARG A 9 15.06 7.96 9.94
C ARG A 9 14.59 6.61 10.46
N ARG A 10 14.92 6.26 11.70
CA ARG A 10 14.25 5.21 12.47
C ARG A 10 12.84 5.72 12.78
N GLY A 11 12.06 5.94 11.73
CA GLY A 11 10.66 6.25 11.83
C GLY A 11 9.93 4.99 12.25
N ARG A 12 8.92 5.13 13.10
CA ARG A 12 7.82 4.16 13.14
C ARG A 12 7.48 3.82 11.69
N GLY A 13 7.48 2.52 11.35
CA GLY A 13 7.06 2.07 10.02
C GLY A 13 5.75 2.76 9.62
N SER A 14 5.59 3.04 8.33
CA SER A 14 4.40 3.70 7.81
C SER A 14 3.14 2.89 8.18
N ALA A 15 1.97 3.53 8.20
CA ALA A 15 0.73 2.79 8.42
C ALA A 15 0.49 1.71 7.35
N VAL A 16 1.09 1.88 6.16
CA VAL A 16 1.09 0.89 5.07
C VAL A 16 1.93 -0.33 5.41
N ASP A 17 3.04 -0.17 6.14
CA ASP A 17 3.91 -1.29 6.56
C ASP A 17 3.22 -2.21 7.59
N ARG A 18 2.17 -1.71 8.26
CA ARG A 18 1.37 -2.48 9.23
C ARG A 18 0.25 -3.28 8.58
N LEU A 19 0.00 -3.09 7.29
CA LEU A 19 -1.02 -3.86 6.57
C LEU A 19 -0.54 -5.31 6.32
N PRO A 20 -1.46 -6.28 6.36
CA PRO A 20 -1.20 -7.62 5.83
C PRO A 20 -0.66 -7.55 4.39
N ASP A 21 0.26 -8.46 4.06
CA ASP A 21 1.02 -8.42 2.80
C ASP A 21 0.12 -8.36 1.55
N GLU A 22 -0.98 -9.12 1.54
CA GLU A 22 -1.97 -9.13 0.46
C GLU A 22 -2.66 -7.77 0.26
N LEU A 23 -2.99 -7.09 1.37
CA LEU A 23 -3.58 -5.75 1.32
C LEU A 23 -2.53 -4.70 0.89
N ARG A 24 -1.31 -4.85 1.40
CA ARG A 24 -0.19 -3.93 1.13
C ARG A 24 0.19 -3.95 -0.35
N ILE A 25 0.36 -5.13 -0.95
CA ILE A 25 0.82 -5.23 -2.33
C ILE A 25 -0.17 -4.61 -3.32
N VAL A 26 -1.49 -4.77 -3.10
CA VAL A 26 -2.51 -4.13 -3.93
C VAL A 26 -2.44 -2.61 -3.85
N LEU A 27 -2.23 -2.02 -2.65
CA LEU A 27 -2.07 -0.57 -2.54
C LEU A 27 -0.77 -0.06 -3.15
N VAL A 28 0.34 -0.79 -3.02
CA VAL A 28 1.61 -0.44 -3.65
C VAL A 28 1.43 -0.34 -5.16
N LEU A 29 0.85 -1.37 -5.79
CA LEU A 29 0.65 -1.37 -7.24
C LEU A 29 -0.37 -0.31 -7.69
N ARG A 30 -1.55 -0.26 -7.05
CA ARG A 30 -2.66 0.60 -7.48
C ARG A 30 -2.44 2.08 -7.20
N ILE A 31 -1.82 2.43 -6.07
CA ILE A 31 -1.76 3.81 -5.57
C ILE A 31 -0.34 4.36 -5.70
N LEU A 32 0.66 3.68 -5.16
CA LEU A 32 2.03 4.19 -5.18
C LEU A 32 2.66 4.11 -6.57
N GLN A 33 2.35 3.07 -7.34
CA GLN A 33 2.86 2.89 -8.70
C GLN A 33 1.85 3.28 -9.78
N GLY A 34 0.60 3.60 -9.42
CA GLY A 34 -0.44 4.06 -10.36
C GLY A 34 -0.88 3.04 -11.40
N ARG A 35 -0.63 1.74 -11.20
CA ARG A 35 -1.04 0.66 -12.14
C ARG A 35 -2.55 0.58 -12.24
N SER A 36 -3.09 0.20 -13.41
CA SER A 36 -4.53 0.02 -13.61
C SER A 36 -5.09 -1.18 -12.81
N VAL A 37 -6.42 -1.33 -12.72
CA VAL A 37 -7.02 -2.52 -12.07
C VAL A 37 -6.71 -3.78 -12.89
N ALA A 38 -6.79 -3.69 -14.22
CA ALA A 38 -6.48 -4.78 -15.14
C ALA A 38 -5.01 -5.21 -15.01
N ASP A 39 -4.07 -4.26 -15.02
CA ASP A 39 -2.63 -4.56 -14.88
C ASP A 39 -2.36 -5.26 -13.54
N CYS A 40 -3.02 -4.82 -12.46
CA CYS A 40 -2.90 -5.45 -11.15
C CYS A 40 -3.47 -6.87 -11.14
N ALA A 41 -4.61 -7.09 -11.80
CA ALA A 41 -5.25 -8.40 -11.91
C ALA A 41 -4.31 -9.39 -12.62
N GLU A 42 -3.68 -8.96 -13.71
CA GLU A 42 -2.68 -9.76 -14.43
C GLU A 42 -1.43 -10.05 -13.56
N VAL A 43 -0.86 -9.02 -12.93
CA VAL A 43 0.37 -9.15 -12.13
C VAL A 43 0.16 -10.03 -10.89
N LEU A 44 -1.02 -9.95 -10.26
CA LEU A 44 -1.31 -10.65 -9.00
C LEU A 44 -2.05 -11.98 -9.21
N LEU A 45 -2.32 -12.37 -10.46
CA LEU A 45 -3.12 -13.57 -10.80
C LEU A 45 -4.49 -13.55 -10.10
N MET A 46 -5.13 -12.38 -10.09
CA MET A 46 -6.46 -12.14 -9.53
C MET A 46 -7.44 -11.72 -10.63
N THR A 47 -8.74 -11.77 -10.37
CA THR A 47 -9.72 -11.05 -11.20
C THR A 47 -9.72 -9.57 -10.84
N GLU A 48 -10.17 -8.71 -11.76
CA GLU A 48 -10.32 -7.29 -11.45
C GLU A 48 -11.25 -7.02 -10.25
N ASP A 49 -12.29 -7.84 -10.07
CA ASP A 49 -13.19 -7.73 -8.93
C ASP A 49 -12.51 -8.08 -7.61
N GLN A 50 -11.63 -9.09 -7.61
CA GLN A 50 -10.79 -9.40 -6.46
C GLN A 50 -9.86 -8.22 -6.13
N VAL A 51 -9.22 -7.61 -7.13
CA VAL A 51 -8.36 -6.42 -6.94
C VAL A 51 -9.16 -5.27 -6.31
N ARG A 52 -10.37 -4.98 -6.81
CA ARG A 52 -11.26 -3.94 -6.25
C ARG A 52 -11.65 -4.25 -4.79
N LEU A 53 -12.00 -5.50 -4.49
CA LEU A 53 -12.35 -5.94 -3.14
C LEU A 53 -11.18 -5.81 -2.17
N VAL A 54 -9.99 -6.29 -2.57
CA VAL A 54 -8.77 -6.20 -1.76
C VAL A 54 -8.38 -4.73 -1.55
N GLN A 55 -8.44 -3.90 -2.59
CA GLN A 55 -8.19 -2.46 -2.47
C GLN A 55 -9.13 -1.79 -1.46
N HIS A 56 -10.43 -2.08 -1.54
CA HIS A 56 -11.42 -1.54 -0.61
C HIS A 56 -11.13 -1.96 0.85
N ARG A 57 -10.81 -3.23 1.07
CA ARG A 57 -10.42 -3.76 2.38
C ARG A 57 -9.13 -3.12 2.90
N ALA A 58 -8.12 -2.99 2.05
CA ALA A 58 -6.84 -2.37 2.39
C ALA A 58 -7.02 -0.91 2.85
N LEU A 59 -7.81 -0.12 2.13
CA LEU A 59 -8.13 1.27 2.53
C LEU A 59 -8.92 1.32 3.85
N SER A 60 -9.83 0.38 4.08
CA SER A 60 -10.60 0.30 5.33
C SER A 60 -9.71 0.02 6.54
N VAL A 61 -8.78 -0.94 6.42
CA VAL A 61 -7.80 -1.27 7.48
C VAL A 61 -6.83 -0.11 7.69
N LEU A 62 -6.32 0.49 6.60
CA LEU A 62 -5.41 1.63 6.69
C LEU A 62 -6.06 2.81 7.43
N ARG A 63 -7.32 3.11 7.13
CA ARG A 63 -8.08 4.14 7.85
C ARG A 63 -8.18 3.84 9.35
N ALA A 64 -8.41 2.59 9.74
CA ALA A 64 -8.44 2.19 11.15
C ALA A 64 -7.07 2.40 11.84
N HIS A 65 -5.97 2.09 11.16
CA HIS A 65 -4.61 2.32 11.67
C HIS A 65 -4.23 3.81 11.80
N LEU A 66 -4.87 4.69 11.02
CA LEU A 66 -4.65 6.14 11.05
C LEU A 66 -5.60 6.86 12.02
N ALA A 67 -6.77 6.29 12.30
CA ALA A 67 -7.74 6.85 13.24
C ALA A 67 -7.36 6.65 14.72
N THR A 68 -6.21 6.02 15.00
CA THR A 68 -5.70 5.87 16.36
C THR A 68 -5.00 7.17 16.79
N PRO A 69 -5.39 7.82 17.90
CA PRO A 69 -4.80 9.09 18.37
C PRO A 69 -3.33 8.96 18.79
#